data_AF-A0A268FEX6-F1
#
_entry.id   AF-A0A268FEX6-F1
#
_cell.length_a   1.000
_cell.length_b   1.000
_cell.length_c   1.000
_cell.angle_alpha   90.00
_cell.angle_beta   90.00
_cell.angle_gamma   90.00
#
_symmetry.space_group_name_H-M   'P 1'
#
loop_
_entity.id
_entity.type
_entity.pdbx_description
1 polymer ?
#
loop_
_entity_poly.entity_id
_entity_poly.type
_entity_poly.pdbx_seq_one_letter_code
_entity_poly.pdbx_strand_id
1 'polypeptide(L)'
;MFLKRCINISGCIIVLFMLSACQSLTKFKDKTMEETKKTMHFTEGNENETAETMERLIDKGKLDQVVYNEKLYQLKEKVDEDKKGKVIGAIGKTFFVDSDGKRWSEEELKEPYLSLDPDEIKEKKPLRYGKVYSANEDSNAEDEIIVEFNREYYRAVLIKNEKE
;
A
#
# COMPACT_ATOMS: atom_id res chain seq x y z
N MET A 1 41.63 19.43 56.94
CA MET A 1 40.73 20.18 56.02
C MET A 1 41.07 19.97 54.53
N PHE A 2 41.74 18.87 54.13
CA PHE A 2 42.19 18.66 52.74
C PHE A 2 41.38 17.64 51.94
N LEU A 3 40.58 16.77 52.58
CA LEU A 3 39.79 15.74 51.87
C LEU A 3 38.51 16.27 51.18
N LYS A 4 37.95 17.42 51.62
CA LYS A 4 36.72 17.98 51.01
C LYS A 4 36.94 18.74 49.70
N ARG A 5 38.18 19.11 49.35
CA ARG A 5 38.49 19.84 48.10
C ARG A 5 38.68 18.94 46.89
N CYS A 6 39.11 17.69 47.05
CA CYS A 6 39.34 16.78 45.93
C CYS A 6 38.03 16.19 45.33
N ILE A 7 36.98 16.04 46.14
CA ILE A 7 35.70 15.47 45.68
C ILE A 7 34.97 16.44 44.74
N ASN A 8 35.03 17.75 45.00
CA ASN A 8 34.38 18.76 44.14
C ASN A 8 35.09 18.96 42.79
N ILE A 9 36.41 18.75 42.71
CA ILE A 9 37.16 18.91 41.45
C ILE A 9 36.95 17.69 40.54
N SER A 10 36.90 16.48 41.10
CA SER A 10 36.65 15.25 40.34
C SER A 10 35.23 15.20 39.75
N GLY A 11 34.21 15.64 40.50
CA GLY A 11 32.83 15.70 40.02
C GLY A 11 32.63 16.66 38.84
N CYS A 12 33.28 17.83 38.84
CA CYS A 12 33.18 18.79 37.74
C CYS A 12 33.80 18.29 36.43
N ILE A 13 34.88 17.50 36.51
CA ILE A 13 35.55 16.92 35.32
C ILE A 13 34.65 15.89 34.65
N ILE A 14 33.97 15.02 35.41
CA ILE A 14 33.08 13.99 34.87
C ILE A 14 31.87 14.62 34.15
N VAL A 15 31.29 15.69 34.71
CA VAL A 15 30.17 16.41 34.08
C VAL A 15 30.61 17.07 32.76
N LEU A 16 31.82 17.64 32.70
CA LEU A 16 32.36 18.22 31.46
C LEU A 16 32.61 17.17 30.37
N PHE A 17 33.08 15.97 30.73
CA PHE A 17 33.24 14.87 29.78
C PHE A 17 31.90 14.35 29.23
N MET A 18 30.87 14.23 30.09
CA MET A 18 29.54 13.80 29.65
C MET A 18 28.87 14.81 28.71
N LEU A 19 29.03 16.11 28.97
CA LEU A 19 28.51 17.16 28.10
C LEU A 19 29.23 17.19 26.73
N SER A 20 30.55 16.99 26.70
CA SER A 20 31.33 16.91 25.47
C SER A 20 30.96 15.67 24.63
N ALA A 21 30.73 14.52 25.27
CA ALA A 21 30.28 13.31 24.60
C ALA A 21 28.85 13.43 24.01
N CYS A 22 27.94 14.13 24.70
CA CYS A 22 26.62 14.43 24.15
C CYS A 22 26.69 15.31 22.89
N GLN A 23 27.59 16.30 22.88
CA GLN A 23 27.76 17.19 21.72
C GLN A 23 28.43 16.51 20.52
N SER A 24 29.27 15.50 20.72
CA SER A 24 29.89 14.75 19.62
C SER A 24 28.92 13.77 18.98
N LEU A 25 28.07 13.13 19.78
CA LEU A 25 27.02 12.21 19.30
C LEU A 25 25.96 12.92 18.46
N THR A 26 25.53 14.12 18.86
CA THR A 26 24.59 14.91 18.05
C THR A 26 25.21 15.31 16.72
N LYS A 27 26.45 15.80 16.71
CA LYS A 27 27.18 16.14 15.47
C LYS A 27 27.38 14.94 14.54
N PHE A 28 27.64 13.75 15.09
CA PHE A 28 27.76 12.53 14.30
C PHE A 28 26.41 12.12 13.70
N LYS A 29 25.32 12.21 14.48
CA LYS A 29 23.96 11.95 13.99
C LYS A 29 23.56 12.92 12.88
N ASP A 30 23.83 14.21 13.05
CA ASP A 30 23.51 15.23 12.06
C ASP A 30 24.32 15.01 10.77
N LYS A 31 25.61 14.68 10.90
CA LYS A 31 26.48 14.38 9.75
C LYS A 31 26.05 13.11 9.00
N THR A 32 25.72 12.04 9.73
CA THR A 32 25.25 10.79 9.12
C THR A 32 23.88 10.99 8.45
N MET A 33 22.98 11.77 9.04
CA MET A 33 21.70 12.13 8.43
C MET A 33 21.88 13.00 7.18
N GLU A 34 22.80 13.97 7.20
CA GLU A 34 23.11 14.79 6.02
C GLU A 34 23.73 13.97 4.88
N GLU A 35 24.67 13.08 5.18
CA GLU A 35 25.29 12.23 4.16
C GLU A 35 24.32 11.15 3.64
N THR A 36 23.44 10.61 4.48
CA THR A 36 22.35 9.71 4.04
C THR A 36 21.38 10.47 3.12
N LYS A 37 21.02 11.71 3.47
CA LYS A 37 20.15 12.56 2.62
C LYS A 37 20.79 12.89 1.27
N LYS A 38 22.11 13.06 1.21
CA LYS A 38 22.86 13.30 -0.04
C LYS A 38 23.00 12.06 -0.92
N THR A 39 22.99 10.86 -0.35
CA THR A 39 23.24 9.61 -1.08
C THR A 39 21.97 8.86 -1.47
N MET A 40 20.81 9.24 -0.94
CA MET A 40 19.53 8.62 -1.25
C MET A 40 18.90 9.23 -2.51
N HIS A 41 19.59 9.10 -3.64
CA HIS A 41 18.99 9.28 -4.96
C HIS A 41 18.49 7.92 -5.44
N PHE A 42 17.28 7.53 -5.03
CA PHE A 42 16.53 6.48 -5.72
C PHE A 42 15.78 7.15 -6.87
N THR A 43 16.30 7.00 -8.08
CA THR A 43 15.49 7.17 -9.29
C THR A 43 14.77 5.85 -9.55
N GLU A 44 13.67 5.62 -8.83
CA GLU A 44 12.71 4.58 -9.17
C GLU A 44 11.55 5.29 -9.87
N GLY A 45 11.79 5.72 -11.11
CA GLY A 45 10.70 6.11 -12.01
C GLY A 45 10.24 4.84 -12.71
N ASN A 46 9.28 4.12 -12.15
CA ASN A 46 8.74 2.93 -12.77
C ASN A 46 7.81 3.37 -13.91
N GLU A 47 8.16 3.06 -15.16
CA GLU A 47 7.45 3.54 -16.35
C GLU A 47 5.98 3.06 -16.43
N ASN A 48 5.57 2.13 -15.57
CA ASN A 48 4.25 1.50 -15.53
C ASN A 48 3.41 1.88 -14.30
N GLU A 49 3.82 2.90 -13.53
CA GLU A 49 2.98 3.43 -12.45
C GLU A 49 1.71 4.08 -13.01
N THR A 50 0.57 3.78 -12.39
CA THR A 50 -0.73 4.36 -12.72
C THR A 50 -1.18 5.37 -11.67
N ALA A 51 -1.74 6.49 -12.13
CA ALA A 51 -2.44 7.44 -11.26
C ALA A 51 -3.90 7.06 -10.98
N GLU A 52 -4.35 5.91 -11.50
CA GLU A 52 -5.67 5.36 -11.22
C GLU A 52 -5.74 4.76 -9.82
N THR A 53 -6.93 4.79 -9.22
CA THR A 53 -7.23 4.10 -7.96
C THR A 53 -8.37 3.12 -8.18
N MET A 54 -8.51 2.13 -7.29
CA MET A 54 -9.65 1.20 -7.33
C MET A 54 -11.00 1.93 -7.39
N GLU A 55 -11.16 3.01 -6.62
CA GLU A 55 -12.38 3.83 -6.62
C GLU A 55 -12.62 4.47 -7.99
N ARG A 56 -11.59 5.07 -8.59
CA ARG A 56 -11.71 5.70 -9.92
C ARG A 56 -12.04 4.69 -11.02
N LEU A 57 -11.49 3.47 -10.95
CA LEU A 57 -11.84 2.41 -11.89
C LEU A 57 -13.32 2.03 -11.77
N ILE A 58 -13.80 1.84 -10.54
CA ILE A 58 -15.20 1.50 -10.25
C ILE A 58 -16.13 2.64 -10.70
N ASP A 59 -15.79 3.88 -10.37
CA ASP A 59 -16.59 5.07 -10.73
C ASP A 59 -16.65 5.26 -12.27
N LYS A 60 -15.67 4.76 -13.02
CA LYS A 60 -15.64 4.72 -14.49
C LYS A 60 -16.31 3.46 -15.08
N GLY A 61 -16.82 2.54 -14.25
CA GLY A 61 -17.40 1.27 -14.67
C GLY A 61 -16.38 0.20 -15.12
N LYS A 62 -15.09 0.40 -14.87
CA LYS A 62 -14.00 -0.52 -15.26
C LYS A 62 -13.79 -1.61 -14.21
N LEU A 63 -14.79 -2.47 -14.02
CA LEU A 63 -14.76 -3.54 -13.00
C LEU A 63 -13.87 -4.74 -13.38
N ASP A 64 -13.41 -4.77 -14.62
CA ASP A 64 -12.48 -5.74 -15.20
C ASP A 64 -11.02 -5.29 -15.05
N GLN A 65 -10.75 -4.17 -14.38
CA GLN A 65 -9.42 -3.66 -14.11
C GLN A 65 -9.16 -3.52 -12.62
N VAL A 66 -7.91 -3.72 -12.21
CA VAL A 66 -7.49 -3.62 -10.81
C VAL A 66 -6.15 -2.90 -10.69
N VAL A 67 -6.00 -2.13 -9.62
CA VAL A 67 -4.73 -1.49 -9.25
C VAL A 67 -4.09 -2.29 -8.14
N TYR A 68 -2.85 -2.71 -8.35
CA TYR A 68 -2.04 -3.40 -7.35
C TYR A 68 -0.58 -2.94 -7.45
N ASN A 69 0.03 -2.58 -6.31
CA ASN A 69 1.41 -2.06 -6.26
C ASN A 69 1.66 -0.95 -7.30
N GLU A 70 0.77 0.04 -7.32
CA GLU A 70 0.81 1.21 -8.23
C GLU A 70 0.75 0.86 -9.73
N LYS A 71 0.43 -0.39 -10.08
CA LYS A 71 0.31 -0.86 -11.45
C LYS A 71 -1.14 -1.20 -11.80
N LEU A 72 -1.51 -0.97 -13.05
CA LEU A 72 -2.85 -1.28 -13.57
C LEU A 72 -2.84 -2.64 -14.26
N TYR A 73 -3.70 -3.56 -13.82
CA TYR A 73 -3.88 -4.87 -14.43
C TYR A 73 -5.28 -5.03 -15.00
N GLN A 74 -5.38 -5.73 -16.11
CA GLN A 74 -6.63 -6.16 -16.73
C GLN A 74 -6.94 -7.59 -16.29
N LEU A 75 -8.06 -7.81 -15.61
CA LEU A 75 -8.61 -9.13 -15.35
C LEU A 75 -8.99 -9.78 -16.69
N LYS A 76 -8.61 -11.05 -16.86
CA LYS A 76 -8.88 -11.87 -18.04
C LYS A 76 -9.77 -13.04 -17.64
N GLU A 77 -9.31 -14.26 -17.84
CA GLU A 77 -10.04 -15.47 -17.52
C GLU A 77 -10.02 -15.81 -16.02
N LYS A 78 -11.09 -16.48 -15.58
CA LYS A 78 -11.12 -17.20 -14.30
C LYS A 78 -10.16 -18.39 -14.39
N VAL A 79 -9.40 -18.62 -13.33
CA VAL A 79 -8.47 -19.74 -13.19
C VAL A 79 -8.81 -20.58 -11.97
N ASP A 80 -8.42 -21.85 -12.02
CA ASP A 80 -8.54 -22.76 -10.89
C ASP A 80 -7.53 -22.44 -9.79
N GLU A 81 -7.83 -22.89 -8.57
CA GLU A 81 -7.02 -22.60 -7.39
C GLU A 81 -5.59 -23.19 -7.48
N ASP A 82 -5.39 -24.27 -8.23
CA ASP A 82 -4.10 -24.93 -8.44
C ASP A 82 -3.16 -24.11 -9.34
N LYS A 83 -3.67 -23.12 -10.08
CA LYS A 83 -2.87 -22.24 -10.94
C LYS A 83 -2.18 -21.11 -10.18
N LYS A 84 -2.57 -20.85 -8.94
CA LYS A 84 -1.99 -19.76 -8.15
C LYS A 84 -0.65 -20.19 -7.55
N GLY A 85 0.38 -19.39 -7.75
CA GLY A 85 1.66 -19.56 -7.08
C GLY A 85 1.63 -19.02 -5.64
N LYS A 86 2.77 -18.49 -5.18
CA LYS A 86 2.87 -17.91 -3.84
C LYS A 86 2.04 -16.64 -3.71
N VAL A 87 1.57 -16.37 -2.49
CA VAL A 87 0.95 -15.07 -2.15
C VAL A 87 2.02 -13.99 -2.25
N ILE A 88 1.78 -12.98 -3.08
CA ILE A 88 2.68 -11.83 -3.27
C ILE A 88 2.13 -10.55 -2.62
N GLY A 89 0.85 -10.52 -2.24
CA GLY A 89 0.24 -9.44 -1.48
C GLY A 89 -1.27 -9.57 -1.40
N ALA A 90 -1.95 -8.45 -1.14
CA ALA A 90 -3.40 -8.39 -1.09
C ALA A 90 -3.90 -7.00 -1.48
N ILE A 91 -5.06 -6.94 -2.14
CA ILE A 91 -5.81 -5.70 -2.33
C ILE A 91 -6.66 -5.47 -1.07
N GLY A 92 -7.38 -6.50 -0.61
CA GLY A 92 -8.08 -6.49 0.67
C GLY A 92 -9.17 -5.43 0.82
N LYS A 93 -9.73 -4.93 -0.28
CA LYS A 93 -10.79 -3.90 -0.28
C LYS A 93 -12.14 -4.51 -0.68
N THR A 94 -13.21 -3.98 -0.12
CA THR A 94 -14.58 -4.29 -0.55
C THR A 94 -15.30 -3.01 -0.93
N PHE A 95 -15.91 -2.99 -2.10
CA PHE A 95 -16.77 -1.92 -2.57
C PHE A 95 -18.17 -2.47 -2.86
N PHE A 96 -19.13 -1.57 -3.06
CA PHE A 96 -20.49 -1.93 -3.45
C PHE A 96 -20.92 -1.06 -4.61
N VAL A 97 -21.61 -1.66 -5.57
CA VAL A 97 -22.23 -0.96 -6.70
C VAL A 97 -23.72 -1.29 -6.77
N ASP A 98 -24.51 -0.35 -7.29
CA ASP A 98 -25.92 -0.57 -7.58
C ASP A 98 -26.12 -1.21 -8.97
N SER A 99 -27.39 -1.37 -9.38
CA SER A 99 -27.76 -1.95 -10.67
C SER A 99 -27.25 -1.15 -11.86
N ASP A 100 -27.06 0.16 -11.69
CA ASP A 100 -26.56 1.07 -12.72
C ASP A 100 -25.02 1.14 -12.73
N GLY A 101 -24.35 0.38 -11.83
CA GLY A 101 -22.90 0.36 -11.68
C GLY A 101 -22.34 1.53 -10.88
N LYS A 102 -23.19 2.36 -10.27
CA LYS A 102 -22.73 3.47 -9.43
C LYS A 102 -22.25 2.92 -8.10
N ARG A 103 -21.08 3.38 -7.66
CA ARG A 103 -20.51 3.02 -6.36
C ARG A 103 -21.31 3.66 -5.23
N TRP A 104 -21.62 2.85 -4.21
CA TRP A 104 -22.21 3.33 -2.96
C TRP A 104 -21.19 4.13 -2.15
N SER A 105 -21.61 5.27 -1.60
CA SER A 105 -20.81 6.05 -0.64
C SER A 105 -20.86 5.43 0.76
N GLU A 106 -19.93 5.79 1.64
CA GLU A 106 -19.95 5.31 3.02
C GLU A 106 -21.19 5.77 3.80
N GLU A 107 -21.74 6.94 3.45
CA GLU A 107 -22.97 7.49 4.02
C GLU A 107 -24.18 6.65 3.62
N GLU A 108 -24.35 6.37 2.32
CA GLU A 108 -25.43 5.52 1.81
C GLU A 108 -25.36 4.10 2.41
N LEU A 109 -24.15 3.58 2.68
CA LEU A 109 -23.97 2.25 3.30
C LEU A 109 -24.32 2.19 4.79
N LYS A 110 -24.38 3.32 5.50
CA LYS A 110 -24.78 3.41 6.91
C LYS A 110 -26.29 3.43 7.07
N GLU A 111 -27.02 3.78 6.02
CA GLU A 111 -28.48 3.81 6.06
C GLU A 111 -29.04 2.40 6.27
N PRO A 112 -30.15 2.27 7.02
CA PRO A 112 -30.79 0.99 7.20
C PRO A 112 -31.30 0.48 5.85
N TYR A 113 -31.02 -0.79 5.55
CA TYR A 113 -31.46 -1.43 4.31
C TYR A 113 -33.00 -1.55 4.18
N LEU A 114 -33.72 -1.34 5.29
CA LEU A 114 -35.17 -1.44 5.34
C LEU A 114 -35.79 -0.08 4.99
N SER A 115 -36.19 0.10 3.73
CA SER A 115 -37.19 1.10 3.37
C SER A 115 -38.59 0.49 3.45
N LEU A 116 -39.58 1.32 3.79
CA LEU A 116 -40.99 0.97 3.71
C LEU A 116 -41.50 1.00 2.26
N ASP A 117 -40.75 1.65 1.36
CA ASP A 117 -41.01 1.70 -0.06
C ASP A 117 -40.08 0.73 -0.81
N PRO A 118 -40.60 -0.34 -1.45
CA PRO A 118 -39.79 -1.28 -2.20
C PRO A 118 -39.10 -0.65 -3.43
N ASP A 119 -39.64 0.44 -3.99
CA ASP A 119 -39.05 1.11 -5.16
C ASP A 119 -37.80 1.93 -4.79
N GLU A 120 -37.62 2.24 -3.50
CA GLU A 120 -36.41 2.89 -2.98
C GLU A 120 -35.27 1.90 -2.69
N ILE A 121 -35.55 0.59 -2.69
CA ILE A 121 -34.53 -0.43 -2.42
C ILE A 121 -33.65 -0.61 -3.65
N LYS A 122 -32.45 -0.07 -3.59
CA LYS A 122 -31.42 -0.26 -4.61
C LYS A 122 -30.65 -1.57 -4.40
N GLU A 123 -30.32 -2.24 -5.50
CA GLU A 123 -29.44 -3.41 -5.45
C GLU A 123 -28.08 -3.02 -4.85
N LYS A 124 -27.48 -3.94 -4.08
CA LYS A 124 -26.18 -3.75 -3.46
C LYS A 124 -25.27 -4.92 -3.80
N LYS A 125 -24.59 -4.81 -4.95
CA LYS A 125 -23.68 -5.84 -5.45
C LYS A 125 -22.28 -5.65 -4.86
N PRO A 126 -21.75 -6.61 -4.07
CA PRO A 126 -20.42 -6.50 -3.49
C PRO A 126 -19.33 -6.78 -4.53
N LEU A 127 -18.24 -6.01 -4.45
CA LEU A 127 -17.00 -6.19 -5.18
C LEU A 127 -15.89 -6.48 -4.16
N ARG A 128 -15.59 -7.76 -3.93
CA ARG A 128 -14.67 -8.21 -2.86
C ARG A 128 -13.31 -8.55 -3.45
N TYR A 129 -12.31 -7.73 -3.21
CA TYR A 129 -10.94 -7.96 -3.65
C TYR A 129 -10.13 -8.60 -2.52
N GLY A 130 -9.54 -9.75 -2.80
CA GLY A 130 -8.82 -10.58 -1.84
C GLY A 130 -7.30 -10.51 -2.01
N LYS A 131 -6.67 -11.70 -1.93
CA LYS A 131 -5.22 -11.88 -2.08
C LYS A 131 -4.77 -11.81 -3.54
N VAL A 132 -3.49 -11.50 -3.71
CA VAL A 132 -2.80 -11.50 -5.00
C VAL A 132 -1.69 -12.55 -4.96
N TYR A 133 -1.59 -13.33 -6.03
CA TYR A 133 -0.68 -14.46 -6.18
C TYR A 133 0.20 -14.28 -7.43
N SER A 134 1.36 -14.90 -7.44
CA SER A 134 2.15 -15.03 -8.67
C SER A 134 1.48 -16.00 -9.63
N ALA A 135 1.59 -15.75 -10.94
CA ALA A 135 1.03 -16.62 -11.97
C ALA A 135 1.88 -17.89 -12.24
N ASN A 136 3.18 -17.87 -11.92
CA ASN A 136 4.03 -19.06 -11.85
C ASN A 136 4.87 -19.03 -10.56
N GLU A 137 5.30 -20.20 -10.09
CA GLU A 137 6.21 -20.30 -8.94
C GLU A 137 7.64 -19.85 -9.30
N ASP A 138 8.05 -20.03 -10.56
CA ASP A 138 9.43 -19.81 -11.03
C ASP A 138 9.66 -18.49 -11.78
N SER A 139 8.60 -17.79 -12.19
CA SER A 139 8.75 -16.51 -12.91
C SER A 139 8.42 -15.33 -12.01
N ASN A 140 9.43 -14.48 -11.77
CA ASN A 140 9.27 -13.13 -11.21
C ASN A 140 8.62 -12.16 -12.23
N ALA A 141 7.77 -12.67 -13.12
CA ALA A 141 7.13 -11.90 -14.17
C ALA A 141 6.04 -11.03 -13.54
N GLU A 142 6.39 -9.78 -13.21
CA GLU A 142 5.44 -8.78 -12.70
C GLU A 142 4.38 -8.35 -13.72
N ASP A 143 4.52 -8.81 -14.97
CA ASP A 143 3.56 -8.54 -16.04
C ASP A 143 2.27 -9.36 -15.88
N GLU A 144 2.26 -10.38 -15.02
CA GLU A 144 1.11 -11.25 -14.82
C GLU A 144 0.96 -11.70 -13.37
N ILE A 145 -0.26 -11.53 -12.84
CA ILE A 145 -0.64 -11.90 -11.48
C ILE A 145 -1.95 -12.67 -11.49
N ILE A 146 -2.27 -13.34 -10.39
CA ILE A 146 -3.60 -13.90 -10.14
C ILE A 146 -4.23 -13.12 -8.99
N VAL A 147 -5.45 -12.63 -9.21
CA VAL A 147 -6.19 -11.81 -8.26
C VAL A 147 -7.42 -12.57 -7.78
N GLU A 148 -7.57 -12.67 -6.46
CA GLU A 148 -8.80 -13.14 -5.86
C GLU A 148 -9.86 -12.03 -5.93
N PHE A 149 -10.93 -12.26 -6.68
CA PHE A 149 -12.05 -11.34 -6.82
C PHE A 149 -13.37 -12.11 -6.62
N ASN A 150 -14.20 -11.64 -5.69
CA ASN A 150 -15.44 -12.30 -5.29
C ASN A 150 -15.28 -13.79 -4.89
N ARG A 151 -14.15 -14.13 -4.26
CA ARG A 151 -13.75 -15.49 -3.84
C ARG A 151 -13.46 -16.45 -5.01
N GLU A 152 -13.23 -15.91 -6.20
CA GLU A 152 -12.75 -16.63 -7.36
C GLU A 152 -11.40 -16.07 -7.77
N TYR A 153 -10.61 -16.87 -8.49
CA TYR A 153 -9.28 -16.47 -8.93
C TYR A 153 -9.32 -16.07 -10.40
N TYR A 154 -8.77 -14.91 -10.73
CA TYR A 154 -8.70 -14.41 -12.10
C TYR A 154 -7.25 -14.12 -12.46
N ARG A 155 -6.84 -14.55 -13.64
CA ARG A 155 -5.58 -14.11 -14.24
C ARG A 155 -5.68 -12.64 -14.60
N ALA A 156 -4.65 -11.86 -14.28
CA ALA A 156 -4.59 -10.44 -14.57
C ALA A 156 -3.27 -10.08 -15.24
N VAL A 157 -3.35 -9.29 -16.31
CA VAL A 157 -2.18 -8.92 -17.13
C VAL A 157 -1.94 -7.42 -17.00
N LEU A 158 -0.68 -7.03 -16.82
CA LEU A 158 -0.25 -5.64 -16.70
C LEU A 158 -0.60 -4.86 -17.97
N ILE A 159 -1.29 -3.74 -17.79
CA ILE A 159 -1.53 -2.76 -18.86
C ILE A 159 -0.33 -1.83 -18.90
N LYS A 160 0.51 -1.96 -19.92
CA LYS A 160 1.64 -1.06 -20.15
C LYS A 160 1.09 0.26 -20.72
N ASN A 161 1.43 1.38 -20.08
CA ASN A 161 1.11 2.70 -20.62
C ASN A 161 2.07 2.95 -21.80
N GLU A 162 1.62 2.67 -23.02
CA GLU A 162 2.30 3.21 -24.20
C GLU A 162 2.13 4.73 -24.15
N LYS A 163 3.21 5.46 -23.89
CA LYS A 163 3.26 6.90 -24.13
C LYS A 163 3.15 7.10 -25.65
N GLU A 164 1.98 7.52 -26.12
CA GLU A 164 1.84 8.20 -27.42
C GLU A 164 2.68 9.48 -27.47
#